data_AF-A0A377NHD4-F1
#
_entry.id   AF-A0A377NHD4-F1
#
_cell.length_a   1.000
_cell.length_b   1.000
_cell.length_c   1.000
_cell.angle_alpha   90.00
_cell.angle_beta   90.00
_cell.angle_gamma   90.00
#
_symmetry.space_group_name_H-M   'P 1'
#
loop_
_entity.id
_entity.type
_entity.pdbx_description
1 polymer ?
#
loop_
_entity_poly.entity_id
_entity_poly.type
_entity_poly.pdbx_seq_one_letter_code
_entity_poly.pdbx_strand_id
1 'polypeptide(L)'
;MWFLAFLPLGVLLILTMPLLAYWFYPPEVKINDEVPRWATSELEKLGKLSRHEILLLVFVCSALLMWIFAAAWIEPAMAALLVVVLMLWTAC
;
A
#
# COMPACT_ATOMS: atom_id res chain seq x y z
N MET A 1 15.38 21.53 10.84
CA MET A 1 14.46 22.08 11.87
C MET A 1 13.04 22.33 11.30
N TRP A 2 12.54 21.48 10.40
CA TRP A 2 11.17 21.57 9.86
C TRP A 2 10.25 20.49 10.47
N PHE A 3 10.77 19.26 10.60
CA PHE A 3 10.06 18.14 11.22
C PHE A 3 9.52 18.48 12.63
N LEU A 4 10.32 19.12 13.48
CA LEU A 4 9.92 19.46 14.86
C LEU A 4 8.80 20.52 14.93
N ALA A 5 8.75 21.44 13.95
CA ALA A 5 7.73 22.46 13.86
C ALA A 5 6.42 21.92 13.24
N PHE A 6 6.54 20.97 12.30
CA PHE A 6 5.41 20.30 11.67
C PHE A 6 4.83 19.18 12.54
N LEU A 7 5.61 18.61 13.47
CA LEU A 7 5.20 17.53 14.36
C LEU A 7 3.91 17.85 15.15
N PRO A 8 3.79 18.99 15.87
CA PRO A 8 2.55 19.30 16.60
C PRO A 8 1.34 19.49 15.67
N LEU A 9 1.54 20.13 14.51
CA LEU A 9 0.46 20.38 13.54
C LEU A 9 0.03 19.09 12.81
N GLY A 10 0.99 18.26 12.42
CA GLY A 10 0.77 16.99 11.75
C GLY A 10 0.09 15.97 12.65
N VAL A 11 0.47 15.89 13.93
CA VAL A 11 -0.23 15.02 14.91
C VAL A 11 -1.66 15.52 15.13
N LEU A 12 -1.86 16.83 15.28
CA LEU A 12 -3.19 17.41 15.41
C LEU A 12 -4.07 17.08 14.18
N LEU A 13 -3.53 17.24 12.97
CA LEU A 13 -4.22 16.91 11.71
C LEU A 13 -4.51 15.41 11.59
N ILE A 14 -3.53 14.55 11.85
CA ILE A 14 -3.69 13.08 11.82
C ILE A 14 -4.73 12.61 12.84
N LEU A 15 -4.88 13.28 13.97
CA LEU A 15 -5.89 12.93 14.97
C LEU A 15 -7.26 13.54 14.62
N THR A 16 -7.30 14.78 14.16
CA THR A 16 -8.56 15.45 13.81
C THR A 16 -9.19 14.84 12.56
N MET A 17 -8.43 14.44 11.55
CA MET A 17 -8.97 13.84 10.31
C MET A 17 -9.85 12.60 10.55
N PRO A 18 -9.39 11.55 11.28
CA PRO A 18 -10.23 10.39 11.57
C PRO A 18 -11.39 10.71 12.50
N LEU A 19 -11.23 11.62 13.49
CA LEU A 19 -12.34 12.05 14.33
C LEU A 19 -13.43 12.77 13.52
N LEU A 20 -13.03 13.66 12.61
CA LEU A 20 -13.95 14.40 11.76
C LEU A 20 -14.62 13.46 10.76
N ALA A 21 -13.86 12.55 10.13
CA ALA A 21 -14.40 11.52 9.24
C ALA A 21 -15.40 10.61 9.95
N TYR A 22 -15.09 10.17 11.18
CA TYR A 22 -15.99 9.33 11.98
C TYR A 22 -17.26 10.08 12.39
N TRP A 23 -17.19 11.39 12.60
CA TRP A 23 -18.36 12.19 12.98
C TRP A 23 -19.23 12.57 11.77
N PHE A 24 -18.61 12.86 10.62
CA PHE A 24 -19.31 13.23 9.38
C PHE A 24 -19.89 12.02 8.64
N TYR A 25 -19.18 10.89 8.67
CA TYR A 25 -19.59 9.61 8.11
C TYR A 25 -19.53 8.55 9.22
N PRO A 26 -20.49 8.55 10.17
CA PRO A 26 -20.56 7.51 11.18
C PRO A 26 -20.60 6.16 10.46
N PRO A 27 -19.58 5.30 10.63
CA PRO A 27 -19.49 4.07 9.88
C PRO A 27 -20.68 3.18 10.22
N GLU A 28 -21.49 2.85 9.22
CA GLU A 28 -22.68 1.98 9.35
C GLU A 28 -22.29 0.55 9.77
N VAL A 29 -21.03 0.14 9.54
CA VAL A 29 -20.54 -1.21 9.79
C VAL A 29 -19.26 -1.13 10.63
N LYS A 30 -19.40 -1.19 11.96
CA LYS A 30 -18.27 -1.04 12.90
C LYS A 30 -17.47 -2.32 13.08
N ILE A 31 -18.13 -3.47 13.08
CA ILE A 31 -17.53 -4.81 13.11
C ILE A 31 -18.50 -5.70 12.34
N ASN A 32 -18.06 -6.30 11.26
CA ASN A 32 -18.82 -7.30 10.55
C ASN A 32 -18.02 -8.60 10.63
N ASP A 33 -18.37 -9.44 11.61
CA ASP A 33 -17.70 -10.73 11.86
C ASP A 33 -17.77 -11.69 10.66
N GLU A 34 -18.67 -11.43 9.71
CA GLU A 34 -18.75 -12.18 8.46
C GLU A 34 -17.62 -11.81 7.49
N VAL A 35 -17.09 -10.59 7.53
CA VAL A 35 -16.00 -10.14 6.64
C VAL A 35 -14.70 -10.90 6.86
N PRO A 36 -14.18 -11.09 8.09
CA PRO A 36 -12.98 -11.91 8.30
C PRO A 36 -13.22 -13.39 8.01
N ARG A 37 -14.42 -13.93 8.28
CA ARG A 37 -14.78 -15.32 7.92
C ARG A 37 -14.86 -15.52 6.42
N TRP A 38 -15.49 -14.58 5.71
CA TRP A 38 -15.55 -14.55 4.26
C TRP A 38 -14.16 -14.39 3.65
N ALA A 39 -13.32 -13.49 4.15
CA ALA A 39 -11.95 -13.32 3.68
C ALA A 39 -11.12 -14.60 3.84
N THR A 40 -11.28 -15.31 4.96
CA THR A 40 -10.59 -16.60 5.19
C THR A 40 -11.08 -17.66 4.20
N SER A 41 -12.39 -17.78 4.00
CA SER A 41 -12.97 -18.72 3.03
C SER A 41 -12.56 -18.40 1.59
N GLU A 42 -12.47 -17.13 1.23
CA GLU A 42 -12.05 -16.70 -0.11
C GLU A 42 -10.55 -16.91 -0.33
N LEU A 43 -9.71 -16.69 0.70
CA LEU A 43 -8.28 -17.04 0.68
C LEU A 43 -8.08 -18.56 0.52
N GLU A 44 -8.90 -19.38 1.17
CA GLU A 44 -8.86 -20.84 1.00
C GLU A 44 -9.25 -21.27 -0.42
N LYS A 45 -10.23 -20.60 -1.06
CA LYS A 45 -10.61 -20.85 -2.45
C LYS A 45 -9.55 -20.41 -3.45
N LEU A 46 -8.92 -19.25 -3.22
CA LEU A 46 -7.81 -18.75 -4.03
C LEU A 46 -6.59 -19.68 -3.94
N GLY A 47 -6.41 -20.35 -2.80
CA GLY A 47 -5.41 -21.39 -2.63
C GLY A 47 -3.98 -20.84 -2.61
N LYS A 48 -3.03 -21.61 -3.14
CA LYS A 48 -1.61 -21.25 -3.09
C LYS A 48 -1.30 -20.18 -4.13
N LEU A 49 -0.56 -19.15 -3.71
CA LEU A 49 0.02 -18.14 -4.60
C LEU A 49 0.66 -18.80 -5.82
N SER A 50 0.16 -18.44 -6.99
CA SER A 50 0.69 -18.87 -8.27
C SER A 50 2.10 -18.29 -8.48
N ARG A 51 2.93 -18.97 -9.26
CA ARG A 51 4.28 -18.48 -9.61
C ARG A 51 4.26 -17.07 -10.22
N HIS A 52 3.18 -16.75 -10.94
CA HIS A 52 2.99 -15.42 -11.53
C HIS A 52 2.74 -14.35 -10.45
N GLU A 53 1.95 -14.64 -9.42
CA GLU A 53 1.71 -13.71 -8.31
C GLU A 53 2.99 -13.48 -7.49
N ILE A 54 3.81 -14.52 -7.30
CA ILE A 54 5.10 -14.40 -6.63
C ILE A 54 6.05 -13.52 -7.44
N LEU A 55 6.14 -13.70 -8.76
CA LEU A 55 6.93 -12.83 -9.64
C LEU A 55 6.47 -11.37 -9.53
N LEU A 56 5.16 -11.14 -9.58
CA LEU A 56 4.54 -9.82 -9.43
C LEU A 56 4.92 -9.18 -8.09
N LEU A 57 4.81 -9.92 -6.99
CA LEU A 57 5.17 -9.46 -5.65
C LEU A 57 6.66 -9.10 -5.57
N VAL A 58 7.54 -9.93 -6.13
CA VAL A 58 8.99 -9.65 -6.20
C VAL A 58 9.28 -8.37 -6.98
N PHE A 59 8.59 -8.11 -8.09
CA PHE A 59 8.73 -6.86 -8.85
C PHE A 59 8.26 -5.64 -8.06
N VAL A 60 7.15 -5.73 -7.33
CA VAL A 60 6.69 -4.62 -6.49
C VAL A 60 7.66 -4.36 -5.34
N CYS A 61 8.15 -5.41 -4.68
CA CYS A 61 9.16 -5.27 -3.64
C CYS A 61 10.45 -4.63 -4.17
N SER A 62 10.93 -5.04 -5.35
CA SER A 62 12.12 -4.43 -5.95
C SER A 62 11.89 -2.96 -6.34
N ALA A 63 10.69 -2.59 -6.79
CA ALA A 63 10.31 -1.19 -7.04
C ALA A 63 10.40 -0.33 -5.78
N LEU A 64 9.85 -0.83 -4.67
CA LEU A 64 9.86 -0.12 -3.38
C LEU A 64 11.27 0.00 -2.82
N LEU A 65 12.07 -1.07 -2.93
CA LEU A 65 13.49 -1.03 -2.54
C LEU A 65 14.23 0.01 -3.39
N MET A 66 14.04 0.00 -4.71
CA MET A 66 14.67 0.98 -5.59
C MET A 66 14.19 2.40 -5.30
N TRP A 67 12.92 2.62 -4.96
CA TRP A 67 12.44 3.92 -4.50
C TRP A 67 13.24 4.39 -3.28
N ILE A 68 13.34 3.58 -2.24
CA ILE A 68 13.96 4.01 -0.97
C ILE A 68 15.47 4.19 -1.12
N PHE A 69 16.15 3.27 -1.80
CA PHE A 69 17.61 3.29 -1.94
C PHE A 69 18.10 4.21 -3.07
N ALA A 70 17.33 4.34 -4.15
CA ALA A 70 17.70 5.14 -5.31
C ALA A 70 17.01 6.51 -5.35
N ALA A 71 16.20 6.90 -4.36
CA ALA A 71 15.60 8.24 -4.28
C ALA A 71 16.62 9.40 -4.42
N ALA A 72 17.89 9.16 -4.07
CA ALA A 72 18.94 10.16 -4.20
C ALA A 72 19.54 10.26 -5.63
N TRP A 73 19.31 9.26 -6.49
CA TRP A 73 19.93 9.12 -7.81
C TRP A 73 18.91 9.07 -8.95
N ILE A 74 17.68 8.60 -8.68
CA ILE A 74 16.63 8.30 -9.66
C ILE A 74 15.30 8.81 -9.11
N GLU A 75 14.57 9.59 -9.92
CA GLU A 75 13.20 10.00 -9.61
C GLU A 75 12.27 8.80 -9.44
N PRO A 76 11.34 8.83 -8.48
CA PRO A 76 10.41 7.72 -8.22
C PRO A 76 9.63 7.27 -9.46
N ALA A 77 9.26 8.22 -10.31
CA ALA A 77 8.56 7.95 -11.56
C ALA A 77 9.40 7.10 -12.53
N MET A 78 10.71 7.35 -12.62
CA MET A 78 11.61 6.56 -13.47
C MET A 78 11.78 5.13 -12.93
N ALA A 79 11.89 4.97 -11.60
CA ALA A 79 11.95 3.65 -10.97
C ALA A 79 10.66 2.85 -11.24
N ALA A 80 9.49 3.50 -11.13
CA ALA A 80 8.20 2.87 -11.43
C ALA A 80 8.09 2.46 -12.91
N LEU A 81 8.48 3.34 -13.84
CA LEU A 81 8.45 3.04 -15.27
C LEU A 81 9.37 1.86 -15.63
N LEU A 82 10.57 1.79 -15.06
CA LEU A 82 11.51 0.70 -15.30
C LEU A 82 10.92 -0.65 -14.86
N VAL A 83 10.31 -0.69 -13.67
CA VAL A 83 9.67 -1.91 -13.16
C VAL A 83 8.47 -2.31 -14.01
N VAL A 84 7.66 -1.35 -14.47
CA VAL A 84 6.52 -1.63 -15.36
C VAL A 84 6.98 -2.21 -16.69
N VAL A 85 8.08 -1.71 -17.27
CA VAL A 85 8.66 -2.25 -18.51
C VAL A 85 9.18 -3.68 -18.28
N LEU A 86 9.87 -3.94 -17.16
CA LEU A 86 10.31 -5.30 -16.81
C LEU A 86 9.12 -6.26 -16.62
N MET A 87 8.06 -5.81 -15.95
CA MET A 87 6.84 -6.60 -15.78
C MET A 87 6.20 -6.95 -17.12
N LEU A 88 6.06 -5.98 -18.03
CA LEU A 88 5.55 -6.19 -19.38
C LEU A 88 6.39 -7.19 -20.17
N TRP A 89 7.72 -7.11 -20.05
CA TRP A 89 8.62 -8.05 -20.71
C TRP A 89 8.44 -9.49 -20.20
N THR A 90 8.23 -9.67 -18.89
CA THR A 90 8.03 -10.99 -18.29
C THR A 90 6.60 -11.53 -18.39
N ALA A 91 5.63 -10.69 -18.76
CA ALA A 91 4.22 -11.03 -18.84
C ALA A 91 3.76 -11.42 -20.27
N CYS A 92 4.62 -11.31 -21.28
CA CYS A 92 4.44 -11.88 -22.62
C CYS A 92 5.13 -13.25 -22.72
#